data_AF-A0A4R0HNS2-F1
#
_entry.id   AF-A0A4R0HNS2-F1
#
_cell.length_a   1.000
_cell.length_b   1.000
_cell.length_c   1.000
_cell.angle_alpha   90.00
_cell.angle_beta   90.00
_cell.angle_gamma   90.00
#
_symmetry.space_group_name_H-M   'P 1'
#
loop_
_entity.id
_entity.type
_entity.pdbx_description
1 polymer ?
#
loop_
_entity_poly.entity_id
_entity_poly.type
_entity_poly.pdbx_seq_one_letter_code
_entity_poly.pdbx_strand_id
1 'polypeptide(L)'
;MPDTDDDQSVELVPDQREQGDDDTEAASERRAAQARTQADKNPTHDLAEEEAERQEEADEKARLDEDAEARAEELEERAAKDQQALEERRSREELLDATAETSRAFQLAYADEEARDRYRQYATNDVQRGISDRAHGRHELDEAATHRDEAGSAGLVAEGRRYQNAATIEERKAVSDDSISREYDASAREHRREAQPNPSEAVRKPPEDTPEAQLPQARRHVRGPGRVRNKQGKVVKPNRSSEPDLEI
;
A
#
# COMPACT_ATOMS: atom_id res chain seq x y z
N MET A 1 -70.31 7.90 51.50
CA MET A 1 -69.50 7.19 52.51
C MET A 1 -68.53 8.22 53.06
N PRO A 2 -68.66 8.59 54.35
CA PRO A 2 -67.75 9.51 55.04
C PRO A 2 -66.51 8.75 55.57
N ASP A 3 -65.74 9.48 56.38
CA ASP A 3 -64.77 9.08 57.42
C ASP A 3 -63.41 9.78 57.19
N THR A 4 -63.36 11.09 57.48
CA THR A 4 -62.84 11.72 58.74
C THR A 4 -61.31 11.83 58.74
N ASP A 5 -60.71 13.02 58.69
CA ASP A 5 -60.64 14.04 59.78
C ASP A 5 -59.93 13.44 61.02
N ASP A 6 -58.84 13.98 61.59
CA ASP A 6 -58.58 15.38 61.95
C ASP A 6 -57.07 15.61 62.25
N ASP A 7 -56.61 16.84 62.02
CA ASP A 7 -55.39 17.38 62.65
C ASP A 7 -55.60 17.58 64.16
N GLN A 8 -54.74 17.02 65.02
CA GLN A 8 -54.58 17.55 66.39
C GLN A 8 -53.12 17.67 66.83
N SER A 9 -52.61 18.88 66.67
CA SER A 9 -51.56 19.44 67.52
C SER A 9 -51.98 19.43 68.99
N VAL A 10 -51.09 19.02 69.89
CA VAL A 10 -51.26 19.25 71.33
C VAL A 10 -50.02 19.94 71.88
N GLU A 11 -50.25 21.07 72.55
CA GLU A 11 -49.23 21.99 73.04
C GLU A 11 -48.46 21.47 74.26
N LEU A 12 -47.29 22.09 74.48
CA LEU A 12 -46.45 21.87 75.65
C LEU A 12 -46.99 22.60 76.88
N VAL A 13 -47.29 21.82 77.94
CA VAL A 13 -47.18 22.20 79.37
C VAL A 13 -48.26 23.17 79.92
N PRO A 14 -48.80 22.89 81.12
CA PRO A 14 -48.53 23.78 82.25
C PRO A 14 -48.26 23.03 83.59
N ASP A 15 -47.00 23.11 84.02
CA ASP A 15 -46.50 23.60 85.31
C ASP A 15 -47.28 23.45 86.65
N GLN A 16 -46.54 22.99 87.69
CA GLN A 16 -46.69 23.31 89.15
C GLN A 16 -47.94 22.69 89.86
N ARG A 17 -47.98 22.28 91.14
CA ARG A 17 -47.12 22.30 92.37
C ARG A 17 -47.82 21.39 93.44
N GLU A 18 -47.31 20.98 94.62
CA GLU A 18 -46.03 21.02 95.36
C GLU A 18 -46.09 19.96 96.52
N GLN A 19 -44.99 19.73 97.27
CA GLN A 19 -44.91 19.07 98.61
C GLN A 19 -45.24 17.55 98.70
N GLY A 20 -44.48 16.70 99.39
CA GLY A 20 -43.24 16.87 100.18
C GLY A 20 -42.71 15.52 100.73
N ASP A 21 -41.58 15.58 101.45
CA ASP A 21 -40.95 14.55 102.30
C ASP A 21 -40.28 13.31 101.64
N ASP A 22 -38.96 13.49 101.39
CA ASP A 22 -37.83 12.66 101.84
C ASP A 22 -37.60 11.18 101.40
N ASP A 23 -36.32 10.79 101.43
CA ASP A 23 -35.76 9.43 101.34
C ASP A 23 -35.84 8.62 100.01
N THR A 24 -35.41 9.20 98.87
CA THR A 24 -35.18 8.39 97.64
C THR A 24 -33.88 8.62 96.83
N GLU A 25 -32.87 9.36 97.33
CA GLU A 25 -31.56 9.42 96.66
C GLU A 25 -30.95 8.02 96.44
N ALA A 26 -31.03 7.16 97.45
CA ALA A 26 -30.57 5.78 97.38
C ALA A 26 -31.37 4.90 96.38
N ALA A 27 -32.52 5.35 95.87
CA ALA A 27 -33.30 4.68 94.83
C ALA A 27 -32.99 5.23 93.43
N SER A 28 -32.71 6.53 93.31
CA SER A 28 -32.23 7.13 92.04
C SER A 28 -30.81 6.66 91.73
N GLU A 29 -29.91 6.61 92.71
CA GLU A 29 -28.58 6.00 92.57
C GLU A 29 -28.67 4.52 92.21
N ARG A 30 -29.58 3.75 92.83
CA ARG A 30 -29.78 2.34 92.45
C ARG A 30 -30.28 2.18 91.02
N ARG A 31 -31.14 3.06 90.50
CA ARG A 31 -31.53 3.06 89.08
C ARG A 31 -30.39 3.51 88.16
N ALA A 32 -29.63 4.54 88.53
CA ALA A 32 -28.47 5.00 87.75
C ALA A 32 -27.37 3.92 87.70
N ALA A 33 -27.13 3.22 88.81
CA ALA A 33 -26.22 2.08 88.88
C ALA A 33 -26.75 0.86 88.12
N GLN A 34 -28.07 0.58 88.17
CA GLN A 34 -28.68 -0.48 87.33
C GLN A 34 -28.62 -0.14 85.84
N ALA A 35 -28.82 1.11 85.44
CA ALA A 35 -28.69 1.55 84.06
C ALA A 35 -27.23 1.46 83.57
N ARG A 36 -26.26 1.89 84.38
CA ARG A 36 -24.82 1.72 84.08
C ARG A 36 -24.43 0.25 83.98
N THR A 37 -24.87 -0.60 84.92
CA THR A 37 -24.62 -2.06 84.88
C THR A 37 -25.53 -2.83 83.92
N GLN A 38 -26.41 -2.17 83.17
CA GLN A 38 -27.08 -2.70 81.99
C GLN A 38 -26.40 -2.23 80.70
N ALA A 39 -25.87 -1.00 80.66
CA ALA A 39 -25.01 -0.54 79.57
C ALA A 39 -23.71 -1.37 79.46
N ASP A 40 -23.05 -1.64 80.60
CA ASP A 40 -21.87 -2.53 80.69
C ASP A 40 -22.16 -4.02 80.37
N LYS A 41 -23.42 -4.41 80.13
CA LYS A 41 -23.80 -5.80 79.81
C LYS A 41 -24.00 -6.07 78.33
N ASN A 42 -24.05 -5.04 77.50
CA ASN A 42 -24.01 -5.21 76.06
C ASN A 42 -22.53 -5.14 75.64
N PRO A 43 -21.90 -6.23 75.16
CA PRO A 43 -20.54 -6.16 74.65
C PRO A 43 -20.54 -5.28 73.39
N THR A 44 -20.05 -4.05 73.53
CA THR A 44 -19.82 -3.15 72.39
C THR A 44 -18.66 -3.63 71.50
N HIS A 45 -17.92 -4.65 71.95
CA HIS A 45 -16.86 -5.31 71.20
C HIS A 45 -17.43 -6.07 69.99
N ASP A 46 -18.49 -6.85 70.17
CA ASP A 46 -19.10 -7.68 69.13
C ASP A 46 -19.64 -6.83 67.96
N LEU A 47 -20.23 -5.65 68.24
CA LEU A 47 -20.68 -4.70 67.22
C LEU A 47 -19.52 -4.00 66.50
N ALA A 48 -18.40 -3.77 67.19
CA ALA A 48 -17.21 -3.18 66.60
C ALA A 48 -16.44 -4.19 65.73
N GLU A 49 -16.43 -5.47 66.11
CA GLU A 49 -15.94 -6.57 65.26
C GLU A 49 -16.85 -6.78 64.04
N GLU A 50 -18.18 -6.78 64.19
CA GLU A 50 -19.11 -6.89 63.05
C GLU A 50 -19.08 -5.67 62.10
N GLU A 51 -18.70 -4.48 62.59
CA GLU A 51 -18.41 -3.31 61.72
C GLU A 51 -17.02 -3.38 61.07
N ALA A 52 -16.02 -3.92 61.75
CA ALA A 52 -14.68 -4.13 61.20
C ALA A 52 -14.67 -5.22 60.11
N GLU A 53 -15.30 -6.36 60.35
CA GLU A 53 -15.45 -7.44 59.35
C GLU A 53 -16.21 -6.93 58.11
N ARG A 54 -17.27 -6.13 58.28
CA ARG A 54 -17.96 -5.50 57.13
C ARG A 54 -17.13 -4.46 56.39
N GLN A 55 -16.17 -3.80 57.05
CA GLN A 55 -15.22 -2.92 56.37
C GLN A 55 -14.14 -3.72 55.63
N GLU A 56 -13.62 -4.80 56.22
CA GLU A 56 -12.67 -5.69 55.54
C GLU A 56 -13.32 -6.40 54.33
N GLU A 57 -14.56 -6.90 54.44
CA GLU A 57 -15.30 -7.45 53.29
C GLU A 57 -15.55 -6.40 52.20
N ALA A 58 -15.83 -5.14 52.57
CA ALA A 58 -16.05 -4.06 51.60
C ALA A 58 -14.74 -3.65 50.90
N ASP A 59 -13.63 -3.55 51.63
CA ASP A 59 -12.31 -3.22 51.09
C ASP A 59 -11.75 -4.37 50.24
N GLU A 60 -11.93 -5.62 50.65
CA GLU A 60 -11.51 -6.79 49.88
C GLU A 60 -12.33 -6.92 48.58
N LYS A 61 -13.64 -6.64 48.64
CA LYS A 61 -14.48 -6.56 47.45
C LYS A 61 -14.10 -5.40 46.52
N ALA A 62 -13.86 -4.21 47.06
CA ALA A 62 -13.42 -3.05 46.27
C ALA A 62 -12.10 -3.35 45.53
N ARG A 63 -11.14 -4.00 46.20
CA ARG A 63 -9.90 -4.47 45.56
C ARG A 63 -10.18 -5.50 44.47
N LEU A 64 -11.06 -6.47 44.69
CA LEU A 64 -11.40 -7.48 43.66
C LEU A 64 -12.09 -6.87 42.44
N ASP A 65 -12.93 -5.84 42.63
CA ASP A 65 -13.56 -5.10 41.54
C ASP A 65 -12.52 -4.26 40.78
N GLU A 66 -11.61 -3.52 41.45
CA GLU A 66 -10.49 -2.81 40.81
C GLU A 66 -9.55 -3.77 40.03
N ASP A 67 -9.22 -4.92 40.61
CA ASP A 67 -8.38 -5.96 39.98
C ASP A 67 -9.06 -6.61 38.76
N ALA A 68 -10.40 -6.62 38.73
CA ALA A 68 -11.20 -7.11 37.62
C ALA A 68 -11.32 -6.05 36.49
N GLU A 69 -11.50 -4.78 36.85
CA GLU A 69 -11.48 -3.65 35.90
C GLU A 69 -10.10 -3.52 35.23
N ALA A 70 -9.01 -3.53 36.00
CA ALA A 70 -7.65 -3.48 35.45
C ALA A 70 -7.34 -4.66 34.51
N ARG A 71 -7.85 -5.86 34.82
CA ARG A 71 -7.73 -7.03 33.94
C ARG A 71 -8.61 -6.92 32.69
N ALA A 72 -9.77 -6.28 32.77
CA ALA A 72 -10.61 -6.00 31.61
C ALA A 72 -9.92 -4.99 30.67
N GLU A 73 -9.37 -3.90 31.21
CA GLU A 73 -8.60 -2.92 30.44
C GLU A 73 -7.36 -3.54 29.77
N GLU A 74 -6.59 -4.39 30.46
CA GLU A 74 -5.43 -5.09 29.87
C GLU A 74 -5.86 -6.02 28.72
N LEU A 75 -7.00 -6.71 28.86
CA LEU A 75 -7.55 -7.56 27.80
C LEU A 75 -8.07 -6.75 26.60
N GLU A 76 -8.71 -5.61 26.81
CA GLU A 76 -9.16 -4.71 25.75
C GLU A 76 -7.98 -4.07 25.02
N GLU A 77 -6.98 -3.56 25.75
CA GLU A 77 -5.76 -2.98 25.15
C GLU A 77 -4.99 -4.03 24.33
N ARG A 78 -4.93 -5.27 24.83
CA ARG A 78 -4.34 -6.40 24.10
C ARG A 78 -5.15 -6.77 22.86
N ALA A 79 -6.47 -6.82 22.95
CA ALA A 79 -7.34 -7.08 21.79
C ALA A 79 -7.23 -5.98 20.73
N ALA A 80 -7.11 -4.71 21.13
CA ALA A 80 -6.86 -3.58 20.24
C ALA A 80 -5.49 -3.68 19.53
N LYS A 81 -4.43 -4.03 20.27
CA LYS A 81 -3.08 -4.28 19.72
C LYS A 81 -3.07 -5.47 18.74
N ASP A 82 -3.77 -6.55 19.07
CA ASP A 82 -3.89 -7.73 18.20
C ASP A 82 -4.68 -7.40 16.92
N GLN A 83 -5.72 -6.55 17.00
CA GLN A 83 -6.43 -6.03 15.81
C GLN A 83 -5.54 -5.14 14.94
N GLN A 84 -4.83 -4.17 15.53
CA GLN A 84 -3.86 -3.33 14.80
C GLN A 84 -2.81 -4.18 14.08
N ALA A 85 -2.23 -5.18 14.74
CA ALA A 85 -1.25 -6.09 14.14
C ALA A 85 -1.81 -6.93 12.99
N LEU A 86 -3.13 -7.22 12.96
CA LEU A 86 -3.78 -7.87 11.83
C LEU A 86 -4.03 -6.91 10.66
N GLU A 87 -4.37 -5.65 10.92
CA GLU A 87 -4.54 -4.61 9.90
C GLU A 87 -3.21 -4.22 9.25
N GLU A 88 -2.13 -4.09 10.03
CA GLU A 88 -0.76 -3.89 9.53
C GLU A 88 -0.28 -5.06 8.65
N ARG A 89 -0.65 -6.29 8.98
CA ARG A 89 -0.33 -7.47 8.15
C ARG A 89 -1.10 -7.45 6.84
N ARG A 90 -2.41 -7.22 6.86
CA ARG A 90 -3.26 -7.15 5.65
C ARG A 90 -2.79 -6.07 4.70
N SER A 91 -2.59 -4.84 5.20
CA SER A 91 -2.10 -3.73 4.39
C SER A 91 -0.69 -4.00 3.82
N ARG A 92 0.18 -4.69 4.55
CA ARG A 92 1.49 -5.14 4.03
C ARG A 92 1.35 -6.22 2.95
N GLU A 93 0.44 -7.18 3.10
CA GLU A 93 0.14 -8.21 2.09
C GLU A 93 -0.42 -7.56 0.81
N GLU A 94 -1.38 -6.64 0.94
CA GLU A 94 -1.93 -5.85 -0.17
C GLU A 94 -0.85 -5.04 -0.91
N LEU A 95 0.09 -4.41 -0.20
CA LEU A 95 1.23 -3.71 -0.81
C LEU A 95 2.19 -4.67 -1.53
N LEU A 96 2.43 -5.86 -0.99
CA LEU A 96 3.27 -6.87 -1.63
C LEU A 96 2.60 -7.40 -2.92
N ASP A 97 1.31 -7.68 -2.89
CA ASP A 97 0.55 -8.12 -4.07
C ASP A 97 0.51 -7.02 -5.14
N ALA A 98 0.24 -5.75 -4.78
CA ALA A 98 0.26 -4.63 -5.72
C ALA A 98 1.65 -4.40 -6.36
N THR A 99 2.74 -4.59 -5.59
CA THR A 99 4.11 -4.55 -6.16
C THR A 99 4.42 -5.75 -7.04
N ALA A 100 3.89 -6.93 -6.74
CA ALA A 100 3.99 -8.11 -7.59
C ALA A 100 3.24 -7.92 -8.93
N GLU A 101 2.00 -7.44 -8.89
CA GLU A 101 1.17 -7.15 -10.07
C GLU A 101 1.82 -6.10 -11.00
N THR A 102 2.23 -4.96 -10.45
CA THR A 102 2.94 -3.92 -11.23
C THR A 102 4.25 -4.43 -11.82
N SER A 103 5.05 -5.22 -11.07
CA SER A 103 6.27 -5.83 -11.61
C SER A 103 6.01 -6.82 -12.75
N ARG A 104 4.92 -7.59 -12.66
CA ARG A 104 4.49 -8.54 -13.70
C ARG A 104 4.00 -7.82 -14.95
N ALA A 105 3.25 -6.73 -14.79
CA ALA A 105 2.80 -5.89 -15.91
C ALA A 105 4.01 -5.26 -16.65
N PHE A 106 5.04 -4.78 -15.94
CA PHE A 106 6.28 -4.34 -16.59
C PHE A 106 7.04 -5.46 -17.32
N GLN A 107 7.05 -6.69 -16.80
CA GLN A 107 7.66 -7.85 -17.46
C GLN A 107 6.92 -8.23 -18.75
N LEU A 108 5.58 -8.22 -18.73
CA LEU A 108 4.76 -8.47 -19.92
C LEU A 108 4.97 -7.37 -20.97
N ALA A 109 4.93 -6.10 -20.56
CA ALA A 109 5.20 -4.98 -21.46
C ALA A 109 6.58 -5.09 -22.14
N TYR A 110 7.62 -5.52 -21.41
CA TYR A 110 8.95 -5.72 -21.97
C TYR A 110 8.98 -6.87 -23.00
N ALA A 111 8.35 -8.00 -22.70
CA ALA A 111 8.26 -9.13 -23.62
C ALA A 111 7.53 -8.77 -24.93
N ASP A 112 6.48 -7.95 -24.83
CA ASP A 112 5.76 -7.43 -25.99
C ASP A 112 6.60 -6.44 -26.81
N GLU A 113 7.41 -5.58 -26.18
CA GLU A 113 8.36 -4.74 -26.91
C GLU A 113 9.43 -5.55 -27.67
N GLU A 114 9.96 -6.61 -27.07
CA GLU A 114 10.86 -7.54 -27.77
C GLU A 114 10.16 -8.27 -28.93
N ALA A 115 8.87 -8.59 -28.79
CA ALA A 115 8.08 -9.17 -29.88
C ALA A 115 7.86 -8.15 -31.02
N ARG A 116 7.38 -6.94 -30.70
CA ARG A 116 7.24 -5.82 -31.62
C ARG A 116 8.51 -5.58 -32.44
N ASP A 117 9.65 -5.48 -31.76
CA ASP A 117 10.90 -5.11 -32.42
C ASP A 117 11.45 -6.25 -33.31
N ARG A 118 11.17 -7.52 -32.98
CA ARG A 118 11.41 -8.66 -33.89
C ARG A 118 10.54 -8.58 -35.15
N TYR A 119 9.22 -8.37 -35.01
CA TYR A 119 8.33 -8.27 -36.17
C TYR A 119 8.62 -7.04 -37.05
N ARG A 120 9.04 -5.91 -36.47
CA ARG A 120 9.56 -4.75 -37.25
C ARG A 120 10.81 -5.11 -38.06
N GLN A 121 11.72 -5.92 -37.51
CA GLN A 121 12.90 -6.38 -38.23
C GLN A 121 12.51 -7.32 -39.38
N TYR A 122 11.59 -8.26 -39.16
CA TYR A 122 11.08 -9.13 -40.22
C TYR A 122 10.41 -8.34 -41.34
N ALA A 123 9.49 -7.42 -41.02
CA ALA A 123 8.87 -6.53 -42.00
C ALA A 123 9.90 -5.71 -42.81
N THR A 124 10.94 -5.20 -42.14
CA THR A 124 12.01 -4.44 -42.80
C THR A 124 12.83 -5.32 -43.77
N ASN A 125 13.15 -6.55 -43.36
CA ASN A 125 13.89 -7.50 -44.20
C ASN A 125 13.07 -7.95 -45.41
N ASP A 126 11.78 -8.21 -45.23
CA ASP A 126 10.87 -8.60 -46.31
C ASP A 126 10.64 -7.45 -47.31
N VAL A 127 10.59 -6.19 -46.85
CA VAL A 127 10.61 -5.02 -47.75
C VAL A 127 11.90 -4.97 -48.57
N GLN A 128 13.08 -5.13 -47.94
CA GLN A 128 14.36 -5.11 -48.66
C GLN A 128 14.44 -6.24 -49.71
N ARG A 129 13.98 -7.43 -49.34
CA ARG A 129 13.93 -8.59 -50.24
C ARG A 129 12.96 -8.37 -51.39
N GLY A 130 11.75 -7.89 -51.12
CA GLY A 130 10.77 -7.55 -52.14
C GLY A 130 11.23 -6.46 -53.11
N ILE A 131 12.02 -5.48 -52.65
CA ILE A 131 12.68 -4.50 -53.52
C ILE A 131 13.72 -5.17 -54.43
N SER A 132 14.56 -6.06 -53.88
CA SER A 132 15.58 -6.80 -54.64
C SER A 132 14.93 -7.70 -55.70
N ASP A 133 13.96 -8.51 -55.31
CA ASP A 133 13.22 -9.40 -56.22
C ASP A 133 12.48 -8.60 -57.30
N ARG A 134 11.90 -7.45 -56.96
CA ARG A 134 11.27 -6.55 -57.95
C ARG A 134 12.29 -5.96 -58.93
N ALA A 135 13.48 -5.59 -58.46
CA ALA A 135 14.53 -5.03 -59.31
C ALA A 135 15.05 -6.08 -60.30
N HIS A 136 15.37 -7.29 -59.80
CA HIS A 136 15.79 -8.41 -60.64
C HIS A 136 14.68 -8.83 -61.61
N GLY A 137 13.44 -8.98 -61.14
CA GLY A 137 12.30 -9.34 -61.99
C GLY A 137 11.96 -8.30 -63.06
N ARG A 138 12.37 -7.03 -62.90
CA ARG A 138 12.32 -6.03 -63.98
C ARG A 138 13.49 -6.20 -64.95
N HIS A 139 14.71 -6.38 -64.45
CA HIS A 139 15.89 -6.64 -65.28
C HIS A 139 15.66 -7.79 -66.27
N GLU A 140 15.17 -8.94 -65.80
CA GLU A 140 14.88 -10.09 -66.66
C GLU A 140 13.82 -9.80 -67.73
N LEU A 141 12.83 -8.96 -67.43
CA LEU A 141 11.79 -8.58 -68.40
C LEU A 141 12.29 -7.55 -69.41
N ASP A 142 13.15 -6.63 -68.98
CA ASP A 142 13.76 -5.62 -69.85
C ASP A 142 14.78 -6.29 -70.80
N GLU A 143 15.60 -7.23 -70.31
CA GLU A 143 16.52 -8.05 -71.12
C GLU A 143 15.77 -8.96 -72.10
N ALA A 144 14.66 -9.58 -71.66
CA ALA A 144 13.79 -10.34 -72.55
C ALA A 144 13.13 -9.48 -73.64
N ALA A 145 12.89 -8.20 -73.36
CA ALA A 145 12.30 -7.25 -74.30
C ALA A 145 13.32 -6.75 -75.33
N THR A 146 14.60 -6.57 -74.94
CA THR A 146 15.68 -6.21 -75.87
C THR A 146 16.09 -7.39 -76.77
N HIS A 147 16.09 -8.61 -76.24
CA HIS A 147 16.51 -9.83 -76.94
C HIS A 147 15.34 -10.72 -77.37
N ARG A 148 14.21 -10.11 -77.76
CA ARG A 148 12.92 -10.80 -77.97
C ARG A 148 12.98 -12.05 -78.85
N ASP A 149 13.73 -11.99 -79.96
CA ASP A 149 13.78 -13.05 -80.97
C ASP A 149 14.89 -14.10 -80.68
N GLU A 150 15.65 -13.94 -79.60
CA GLU A 150 16.73 -14.86 -79.23
C GLU A 150 16.22 -16.12 -78.51
N ALA A 151 16.92 -17.24 -78.72
CA ALA A 151 16.63 -18.52 -78.10
C ALA A 151 16.94 -18.51 -76.59
N GLY A 152 16.00 -17.99 -75.80
CA GLY A 152 16.14 -17.81 -74.35
C GLY A 152 15.16 -16.76 -73.79
N SER A 153 14.71 -15.81 -74.61
CA SER A 153 13.85 -14.69 -74.20
C SER A 153 12.59 -15.12 -73.43
N ALA A 154 11.92 -16.18 -73.87
CA ALA A 154 10.75 -16.74 -73.19
C ALA A 154 11.05 -17.28 -71.78
N GLY A 155 12.28 -17.74 -71.54
CA GLY A 155 12.77 -18.14 -70.22
C GLY A 155 12.92 -16.93 -69.30
N LEU A 156 13.60 -15.88 -69.76
CA LEU A 156 13.77 -14.60 -69.06
C LEU A 156 12.40 -13.95 -68.72
N VAL A 157 11.42 -13.99 -69.64
CA VAL A 157 10.04 -13.53 -69.34
C VAL A 157 9.39 -14.34 -68.20
N ALA A 158 9.58 -15.65 -68.19
CA ALA A 158 9.02 -16.51 -67.16
C ALA A 158 9.72 -16.30 -65.79
N GLU A 159 11.03 -16.08 -65.80
CA GLU A 159 11.85 -15.80 -64.62
C GLU A 159 11.51 -14.43 -64.03
N GLY A 160 11.48 -13.38 -64.84
CA GLY A 160 11.09 -12.03 -64.41
C GLY A 160 9.68 -11.99 -63.79
N ARG A 161 8.72 -12.74 -64.35
CA ARG A 161 7.39 -12.92 -63.75
C ARG A 161 7.43 -13.68 -62.41
N ARG A 162 8.31 -14.67 -62.23
CA ARG A 162 8.48 -15.37 -60.95
C ARG A 162 9.00 -14.42 -59.88
N TYR A 163 10.01 -13.60 -60.20
CA TYR A 163 10.56 -12.61 -59.27
C TYR A 163 9.57 -11.47 -58.96
N GLN A 164 8.77 -11.03 -59.93
CA GLN A 164 7.66 -10.11 -59.65
C GLN A 164 6.63 -10.73 -58.68
N ASN A 165 6.24 -11.99 -58.88
CA ASN A 165 5.34 -12.69 -57.97
C ASN A 165 5.96 -12.84 -56.57
N ALA A 166 7.24 -13.22 -56.47
CA ALA A 166 7.98 -13.29 -55.21
C ALA A 166 7.95 -11.95 -54.47
N ALA A 167 8.27 -10.85 -55.15
CA ALA A 167 8.21 -9.50 -54.57
C ALA A 167 6.82 -9.16 -53.99
N THR A 168 5.72 -9.52 -54.68
CA THR A 168 4.36 -9.30 -54.15
C THR A 168 4.00 -10.20 -52.96
N ILE A 169 4.69 -11.33 -52.78
CA ILE A 169 4.53 -12.19 -51.60
C ILE A 169 5.27 -11.55 -50.42
N GLU A 170 6.51 -11.10 -50.59
CA GLU A 170 7.26 -10.46 -49.51
C GLU A 170 6.62 -9.13 -49.08
N GLU A 171 6.02 -8.36 -49.98
CA GLU A 171 5.21 -7.17 -49.60
C GLU A 171 4.01 -7.52 -48.72
N ARG A 172 3.32 -8.64 -48.98
CA ARG A 172 2.18 -9.06 -48.16
C ARG A 172 2.63 -9.52 -46.77
N LYS A 173 3.76 -10.21 -46.68
CA LYS A 173 4.36 -10.58 -45.39
C LYS A 173 4.80 -9.34 -44.62
N ALA A 174 5.49 -8.40 -45.25
CA ALA A 174 5.92 -7.16 -44.60
C ALA A 174 4.74 -6.36 -44.01
N VAL A 175 3.62 -6.28 -44.72
CA VAL A 175 2.38 -5.67 -44.20
C VAL A 175 1.80 -6.46 -43.02
N SER A 176 1.83 -7.79 -43.10
CA SER A 176 1.39 -8.68 -42.01
C SER A 176 2.25 -8.49 -40.75
N ASP A 177 3.58 -8.56 -40.88
CA ASP A 177 4.52 -8.43 -39.77
C ASP A 177 4.49 -7.01 -39.16
N ASP A 178 4.35 -5.96 -39.98
CA ASP A 178 4.11 -4.61 -39.46
C ASP A 178 2.80 -4.53 -38.65
N SER A 179 1.71 -5.14 -39.12
CA SER A 179 0.45 -5.17 -38.36
C SER A 179 0.59 -5.91 -37.02
N ILE A 180 1.23 -7.08 -37.00
CA ILE A 180 1.53 -7.85 -35.77
C ILE A 180 2.41 -7.01 -34.83
N SER A 181 3.40 -6.27 -35.37
CA SER A 181 4.24 -5.39 -34.54
C SER A 181 3.43 -4.28 -33.86
N ARG A 182 2.39 -3.76 -34.51
CA ARG A 182 1.50 -2.72 -33.95
C ARG A 182 0.58 -3.27 -32.87
N GLU A 183 0.16 -4.53 -32.97
CA GLU A 183 -0.60 -5.22 -31.93
C GLU A 183 0.24 -5.39 -30.65
N TYR A 184 1.48 -5.88 -30.78
CA TYR A 184 2.42 -5.94 -29.65
C TYR A 184 2.77 -4.54 -29.09
N ASP A 185 2.92 -3.52 -29.94
CA ASP A 185 3.14 -2.14 -29.48
C ASP A 185 1.93 -1.56 -28.73
N ALA A 186 0.71 -2.02 -29.03
CA ALA A 186 -0.49 -1.65 -28.29
C ALA A 186 -0.56 -2.38 -26.93
N SER A 187 -0.34 -3.69 -26.92
CA SER A 187 -0.29 -4.53 -25.70
C SER A 187 0.77 -4.03 -24.70
N ALA A 188 1.98 -3.74 -25.17
CA ALA A 188 3.05 -3.16 -24.35
C ALA A 188 2.68 -1.80 -23.71
N ARG A 189 1.86 -0.99 -24.38
CA ARG A 189 1.36 0.29 -23.85
C ARG A 189 0.23 0.09 -22.85
N GLU A 190 -0.60 -0.94 -23.02
CA GLU A 190 -1.67 -1.30 -22.10
C GLU A 190 -1.07 -1.77 -20.77
N HIS A 191 -0.18 -2.76 -20.79
CA HIS A 191 0.52 -3.23 -19.60
C HIS A 191 1.33 -2.13 -18.89
N ARG A 192 1.90 -1.16 -19.61
CA ARG A 192 2.53 0.03 -19.00
C ARG A 192 1.54 0.97 -18.31
N ARG A 193 0.30 1.07 -18.80
CA ARG A 193 -0.76 1.87 -18.16
C ARG A 193 -1.31 1.17 -16.93
N GLU A 194 -1.48 -0.15 -16.99
CA GLU A 194 -1.87 -0.97 -15.83
C GLU A 194 -0.81 -0.88 -14.70
N ALA A 195 0.48 -0.89 -15.08
CA ALA A 195 1.59 -0.80 -14.12
C ALA A 195 1.82 0.61 -13.52
N GLN A 196 1.24 1.67 -14.10
CA GLN A 196 1.44 3.05 -13.64
C GLN A 196 0.20 3.57 -12.90
N PRO A 197 0.33 3.99 -11.62
CA PRO A 197 -0.76 4.69 -10.95
C PRO A 197 -1.08 5.99 -11.70
N ASN A 198 -2.37 6.34 -11.75
CA ASN A 198 -2.85 7.50 -12.49
C ASN A 198 -2.07 8.77 -12.08
N PRO A 199 -1.37 9.47 -13.01
CA PRO A 199 -0.57 10.64 -12.66
C PRO A 199 -1.42 11.80 -12.10
N SER A 200 -2.73 11.81 -12.37
CA SER A 200 -3.70 12.74 -11.79
C SER A 200 -3.94 12.54 -10.29
N GLU A 201 -3.67 11.36 -9.72
CA GLU A 201 -3.73 11.13 -8.27
C GLU A 201 -2.43 11.52 -7.58
N ALA A 202 -1.28 11.25 -8.19
CA ALA A 202 0.02 11.70 -7.72
C ALA A 202 0.14 13.24 -7.66
N VAL A 203 -0.57 13.97 -8.52
CA VAL A 203 -0.67 15.45 -8.45
C VAL A 203 -1.61 15.92 -7.33
N ARG A 204 -2.59 15.12 -6.91
CA ARG A 204 -3.53 15.45 -5.81
C ARG A 204 -2.99 15.09 -4.42
N LYS A 205 -2.12 14.09 -4.34
CA LYS A 205 -1.32 13.75 -3.15
C LYS A 205 0.16 13.81 -3.52
N PRO A 206 0.77 15.02 -3.64
CA PRO A 206 2.21 15.11 -3.75
C PRO A 206 2.85 14.44 -2.52
N PRO A 207 3.97 13.72 -2.67
CA PRO A 207 4.71 13.21 -1.51
C PRO A 207 5.18 14.39 -0.66
N GLU A 208 5.08 14.27 0.66
CA GLU A 208 5.45 15.35 1.60
C GLU A 208 6.93 15.73 1.46
N ASP A 209 7.79 14.73 1.24
CA ASP A 209 9.17 14.91 0.78
C ASP A 209 9.26 14.71 -0.74
N THR A 210 9.66 15.75 -1.46
CA THR A 210 10.13 15.58 -2.84
C THR A 210 11.41 14.74 -2.81
N PRO A 211 11.48 13.58 -3.49
CA PRO A 211 12.73 12.81 -3.54
C PRO A 211 13.82 13.69 -4.14
N GLU A 212 14.92 13.88 -3.40
CA GLU A 212 16.06 14.65 -3.89
C GLU A 212 16.46 14.13 -5.26
N ALA A 213 16.43 15.01 -6.26
CA ALA A 213 16.82 14.66 -7.61
C ALA A 213 18.27 14.19 -7.57
N GLN A 214 18.50 12.88 -7.66
CA GLN A 214 19.82 12.31 -7.87
C GLN A 214 20.30 12.84 -9.22
N LEU A 215 21.03 13.96 -9.18
CA LEU A 215 21.68 14.54 -10.34
C LEU A 215 22.41 13.40 -11.04
N PRO A 216 22.18 13.20 -12.36
CA PRO A 216 22.78 12.08 -13.05
C PRO A 216 24.28 12.18 -12.83
N GLN A 217 24.86 11.23 -12.10
CA GLN A 217 26.28 11.26 -11.76
C GLN A 217 27.03 11.33 -13.08
N ALA A 218 27.53 12.53 -13.40
CA ALA A 218 28.16 12.79 -14.68
C ALA A 218 29.24 11.74 -14.85
N ARG A 219 29.11 10.88 -15.88
CA ARG A 219 29.91 9.67 -16.04
C ARG A 219 31.38 10.03 -16.17
N ARG A 220 32.06 10.25 -15.04
CA ARG A 220 33.41 10.81 -14.93
C ARG A 220 34.48 9.74 -15.15
N HIS A 221 34.22 8.90 -16.14
CA HIS A 221 35.12 7.92 -16.72
C HIS A 221 35.24 8.13 -18.23
N VAL A 222 35.31 9.40 -18.65
CA VAL A 222 36.14 9.75 -19.81
C VAL A 222 37.58 9.46 -19.42
N ARG A 223 37.99 8.22 -19.67
CA ARG A 223 39.38 7.80 -19.66
C ARG A 223 40.07 8.68 -20.71
N GLY A 224 40.81 9.70 -20.24
CA GLY A 224 41.40 10.74 -21.10
C GLY A 224 42.18 10.14 -22.27
N PRO A 225 42.32 10.86 -23.40
CA PRO A 225 42.67 10.29 -24.70
C PRO A 225 43.93 9.42 -24.59
N GLY A 226 43.69 8.10 -24.60
CA GLY A 226 44.75 7.11 -24.50
C GLY A 226 45.73 7.33 -25.65
N ARG A 227 47.02 7.41 -25.34
CA ARG A 227 48.07 7.53 -26.37
C ARG A 227 48.02 6.30 -27.26
N VAL A 228 47.33 6.40 -28.40
CA VAL A 228 47.28 5.34 -29.41
C VAL A 228 48.70 5.22 -29.98
N ARG A 229 49.41 4.18 -29.54
CA ARG A 229 50.70 3.79 -30.11
C ARG A 229 50.42 2.97 -31.36
N ASN A 230 51.09 3.30 -32.46
CA ASN A 230 51.11 2.42 -33.63
C ASN A 230 51.90 1.13 -33.31
N LYS A 231 51.89 0.15 -34.23
CA LYS A 231 52.62 -1.11 -34.07
C LYS A 231 54.15 -0.93 -33.90
N GLN A 232 54.71 0.25 -34.18
CA GLN A 232 56.11 0.62 -33.93
C GLN A 232 56.32 1.47 -32.64
N GLY A 233 55.32 1.55 -31.75
CA GLY A 233 55.45 2.19 -30.43
C GLY A 233 55.47 3.71 -30.41
N LYS A 234 55.36 4.40 -31.56
CA LYS A 234 55.36 5.87 -31.63
C LYS A 234 53.98 6.42 -31.27
N VAL A 235 53.97 7.52 -30.50
CA VAL A 235 52.76 8.20 -30.04
C VAL A 235 52.25 9.12 -31.15
N VAL A 236 51.07 8.81 -31.68
CA VAL A 236 50.37 9.68 -32.65
C VAL A 236 49.54 10.71 -31.86
N LYS A 237 49.61 11.98 -32.23
CA LYS A 237 48.70 13.02 -31.68
C LYS A 237 47.32 12.83 -32.32
N PRO A 238 46.21 12.81 -31.55
CA PRO A 238 44.88 12.80 -32.14
C PRO A 238 44.61 14.12 -32.87
N ASN A 239 44.02 14.05 -34.06
CA ASN A 239 43.55 15.24 -34.79
C ASN A 239 42.39 15.87 -34.02
N ARG A 240 42.42 17.20 -33.83
CA ARG A 240 41.40 17.98 -33.11
C ARG A 240 40.26 18.49 -34.01
N SER A 241 40.13 18.00 -35.23
CA SER A 241 39.17 18.49 -36.23
C SER A 241 37.78 17.82 -36.11
N SER A 242 37.36 17.45 -34.90
CA SER A 242 36.11 16.72 -34.65
C SER A 242 35.55 16.98 -33.25
N GLU A 243 35.70 18.21 -32.76
CA GLU A 243 34.87 18.73 -31.66
C GLU A 243 33.66 19.42 -32.32
N PRO A 244 32.41 19.05 -31.99
CA PRO A 244 31.24 19.74 -32.51
C PRO A 244 31.08 21.09 -31.80
N ASP A 245 30.86 22.16 -32.55
CA ASP A 245 30.58 23.48 -31.99
C ASP A 245 29.27 23.43 -31.19
N LEU A 246 29.39 23.67 -29.88
CA LEU A 246 28.28 23.83 -28.94
C LEU A 246 28.14 25.32 -28.60
N GLU A 247 27.56 26.07 -29.52
CA GLU A 247 26.94 27.36 -29.18
C GLU A 247 25.47 27.13 -28.76
N ILE A 248 25.02 27.95 -27.80
CA ILE A 248 23.80 27.77 -26.98
C ILE A 248 22.62 28.55 -27.57
#